data_AF-A0ABD4KWH0-F1
#
_entry.id   AF-A0ABD4KWH0-F1
#
_cell.length_a   1.000
_cell.length_b   1.000
_cell.length_c   1.000
_cell.angle_alpha   90.00
_cell.angle_beta   90.00
_cell.angle_gamma   90.00
#
_symmetry.space_group_name_H-M   'P 1'
#
loop_
_entity.id
_entity.type
_entity.pdbx_description
1 polymer ?
#
loop_
_entity_poly.entity_id
_entity_poly.type
_entity_poly.pdbx_seq_one_letter_code
_entity_poly.pdbx_strand_id
1 'polypeptide(L)'
;LNKFLIDNSCSGLPRGLSISSTLSELYLRDFDSYIKSNSNVYYYARYVDDIIIICLDNVEEVDLALNKGLESLGLSVNEKYMVINDRGLENEFDYLGVKFRLSNKSSKYSLSTNKVKEIKTRVIKSIVDYRKNKDDELLINRIMFLTSNYKIHTKTESNNLKAGIYYNNQYITDYSQLAELNEFLRKSLTAKRGSLAKLVRLIPSSVVSQCIRMSFFEGYINKRMVSFSSKEISNIVRCWKHG
;
A
#
# COMPACT_ATOMS: atom_id res chain seq x y z
N LEU A 1 3.21 34.25 -5.14
CA LEU A 1 2.91 32.84 -5.51
C LEU A 1 1.73 32.28 -4.71
N ASN A 2 1.73 32.35 -3.36
CA ASN A 2 0.58 31.93 -2.53
C ASN A 2 -0.75 32.58 -2.95
N LYS A 3 -0.73 33.85 -3.39
CA LYS A 3 -1.93 34.55 -3.88
C LYS A 3 -2.47 34.07 -5.23
N PHE A 4 -1.67 33.35 -6.02
CA PHE A 4 -2.03 32.90 -7.39
C PHE A 4 -2.60 31.47 -7.41
N LEU A 5 -2.33 30.68 -6.36
CA LEU A 5 -2.91 29.34 -6.19
C LEU A 5 -4.28 29.39 -5.49
N ILE A 6 -4.62 30.52 -4.87
CA ILE A 6 -5.87 30.78 -4.15
C ILE A 6 -6.79 31.70 -5.00
N ASP A 7 -6.70 31.62 -6.34
CA ASP A 7 -7.68 32.29 -7.19
C ASP A 7 -8.90 31.37 -7.36
N ASN A 8 -10.08 31.90 -7.01
CA ASN A 8 -11.30 31.19 -6.57
C ASN A 8 -12.05 30.37 -7.65
N SER A 9 -11.40 29.87 -8.69
CA SER A 9 -12.06 29.14 -9.78
C SER A 9 -11.81 27.63 -9.80
N CYS A 10 -11.00 27.08 -8.88
CA CYS A 10 -10.71 25.64 -8.83
C CYS A 10 -10.70 25.13 -7.39
N SER A 11 -11.69 24.31 -7.02
CA SER A 11 -11.83 23.69 -5.68
C SER A 11 -10.84 22.53 -5.43
N GLY A 12 -9.76 22.44 -6.20
CA GLY A 12 -8.73 21.41 -6.05
C GLY A 12 -7.86 21.24 -7.28
N LEU A 13 -6.75 20.53 -7.11
CA LEU A 13 -5.84 20.17 -8.18
C LEU A 13 -6.36 18.94 -8.95
N PRO A 14 -6.38 18.96 -10.30
CA PRO A 14 -6.69 17.78 -11.09
C PRO A 14 -5.75 16.62 -10.75
N ARG A 15 -6.32 15.44 -10.51
CA ARG A 15 -5.54 14.23 -10.27
C ARG A 15 -4.84 13.81 -11.57
N GLY A 16 -3.53 13.57 -11.51
CA GLY A 16 -2.75 13.09 -12.64
C GLY A 16 -1.94 14.14 -13.38
N LEU A 17 -1.95 15.41 -12.96
CA LEU A 17 -0.95 16.38 -13.43
C LEU A 17 0.39 16.10 -12.74
N SER A 18 1.47 16.12 -13.51
CA SER A 18 2.84 15.95 -13.00
C SER A 18 3.24 17.01 -11.97
N ILE A 19 2.57 18.17 -11.99
CA ILE A 19 2.85 19.29 -11.08
C ILE A 19 2.03 19.24 -9.79
N SER A 20 0.97 18.42 -9.72
CA SER A 20 0.08 18.39 -8.55
C SER A 20 0.82 17.99 -7.26
N SER A 21 1.79 17.07 -7.35
CA SER A 21 2.62 16.68 -6.20
C SER A 21 3.46 17.85 -5.69
N THR A 22 4.11 18.59 -6.59
CA THR A 22 4.92 19.76 -6.24
C THR A 22 4.06 20.89 -5.66
N LEU A 23 2.85 21.08 -6.19
CA LEU A 23 1.92 22.09 -5.69
C LEU A 23 1.36 21.74 -4.30
N SER A 24 0.99 20.48 -4.06
CA SER A 24 0.61 20.02 -2.71
C SER A 24 1.74 20.22 -1.70
N GLU A 25 2.98 19.94 -2.11
CA GLU A 25 4.15 20.14 -1.25
C GLU A 25 4.39 21.62 -0.93
N LEU A 26 4.26 22.50 -1.92
CA LEU A 26 4.39 23.94 -1.71
C LEU A 26 3.25 24.49 -0.82
N TYR A 27 2.04 24.00 -1.03
CA TYR A 27 0.84 24.44 -0.31
C TYR A 27 0.89 24.08 1.18
N LEU A 28 1.38 22.88 1.52
CA LEU A 28 1.49 22.43 2.91
C LEU A 28 2.79 22.87 3.61
N ARG A 29 3.74 23.48 2.90
CA ARG A 29 5.06 23.83 3.46
C ARG A 29 4.98 24.70 4.71
N ASP A 30 4.16 25.76 4.67
CA ASP A 30 4.07 26.69 5.79
C ASP A 30 3.33 26.04 6.98
N PHE A 31 2.38 25.14 6.71
CA PHE A 31 1.74 24.29 7.72
C PHE A 31 2.72 23.31 8.35
N ASP A 32 3.56 22.63 7.56
CA ASP A 32 4.59 21.72 8.08
C ASP A 32 5.55 22.45 9.02
N SER A 33 5.98 23.66 8.64
CA SER A 33 6.84 24.52 9.47
C SER A 33 6.15 24.93 10.76
N TYR A 34 4.86 25.28 10.70
CA TYR A 34 4.07 25.63 11.87
C TYR A 34 3.97 24.47 12.86
N ILE A 35 3.62 23.26 12.40
CA ILE A 35 3.52 22.09 13.28
C ILE A 35 4.89 21.70 13.86
N LYS A 36 5.95 21.69 13.04
CA LYS A 36 7.32 21.38 13.51
C LYS A 36 7.86 22.39 14.54
N SER A 37 7.32 23.61 14.58
CA SER A 37 7.73 24.64 15.54
C SER A 37 7.12 24.45 16.93
N ASN A 38 6.10 23.60 17.07
CA ASN A 38 5.52 23.28 18.37
C ASN A 38 6.52 22.47 19.22
N SER A 39 6.86 22.96 20.41
CA SER A 39 7.87 22.36 21.30
C SER A 39 7.50 20.96 21.80
N ASN A 40 6.23 20.60 21.74
CA ASN A 40 5.74 19.29 22.14
C ASN A 40 5.78 18.25 20.99
N VAL A 41 6.12 18.65 19.77
CA VAL A 41 6.32 17.73 18.63
C VAL A 41 7.74 17.16 18.68
N TYR A 42 7.83 15.86 18.97
CA TYR A 42 9.09 15.11 18.95
C TYR A 42 9.49 14.70 17.53
N TYR A 43 8.53 14.24 16.73
CA TYR A 43 8.75 13.82 15.36
C TYR A 43 7.56 14.16 14.48
N TYR A 44 7.84 14.63 13.27
CA TYR A 44 6.85 14.93 12.25
C TYR A 44 7.31 14.34 10.92
N ALA A 45 6.45 13.59 10.25
CA ALA A 45 6.65 13.20 8.87
C ALA A 45 5.35 13.30 8.08
N ARG A 46 5.48 13.70 6.82
CA ARG A 46 4.38 13.78 5.86
C ARG A 46 4.76 13.09 4.55
N TYR A 47 3.82 12.35 3.99
CA TYR A 47 3.89 11.80 2.65
C TYR A 47 2.61 12.18 1.90
N VAL A 48 2.70 13.23 1.07
CA VAL A 48 1.52 13.85 0.44
C VAL A 48 0.51 14.28 1.51
N ASP A 49 -0.59 13.56 1.67
CA ASP A 49 -1.68 13.84 2.62
C ASP A 49 -1.58 12.99 3.90
N ASP A 50 -0.73 11.95 3.91
CA ASP A 50 -0.54 11.09 5.08
C ASP A 50 0.47 11.74 6.03
N ILE A 51 0.00 12.13 7.23
CA ILE A 51 0.81 12.77 8.27
C ILE A 51 0.92 11.84 9.47
N ILE A 52 2.12 11.74 10.05
CA ILE A 52 2.36 11.12 11.36
C ILE A 52 3.09 12.11 12.26
N ILE A 53 2.58 12.26 13.48
CA ILE A 53 3.13 13.15 14.51
C ILE A 53 3.35 12.32 15.77
N ILE A 54 4.55 12.41 16.33
CA ILE A 54 4.88 11.84 17.64
C ILE A 54 5.07 13.02 18.59
N CYS A 55 4.28 13.04 19.65
CA CYS A 55 4.29 14.08 20.67
C CYS A 55 5.07 13.61 21.91
N LEU A 56 5.52 14.54 22.74
CA LEU A 56 6.16 14.22 24.02
C LEU A 56 5.12 13.81 25.06
N ASP A 57 4.48 14.78 25.70
CA ASP A 57 3.53 14.58 26.81
C ASP A 57 2.19 15.30 26.62
N ASN A 58 2.13 16.39 25.84
CA ASN A 58 0.89 17.15 25.61
C ASN A 58 0.22 16.93 24.23
N VAL A 59 -0.38 15.75 24.01
CA VAL A 59 -0.98 15.41 22.71
C VAL A 59 -2.13 16.37 22.33
N GLU A 60 -2.91 16.83 23.30
CA GLU A 60 -4.05 17.75 23.08
C GLU A 60 -3.61 19.10 22.52
N GLU A 61 -2.51 19.66 23.01
CA GLU A 61 -1.95 20.90 22.46
C GLU A 61 -1.58 20.77 20.99
N VAL A 62 -0.95 19.64 20.62
CA VAL A 62 -0.54 19.38 19.24
C VAL A 62 -1.76 19.13 18.34
N ASP A 63 -2.78 18.43 18.84
CA ASP A 63 -4.04 18.23 18.13
C ASP A 63 -4.79 19.55 17.87
N LEU A 64 -4.84 20.45 18.87
CA LEU A 64 -5.41 21.79 18.71
C LEU A 64 -4.63 22.62 17.68
N ALA A 65 -3.30 22.59 17.73
CA ALA A 65 -2.46 23.26 16.75
C ALA A 65 -2.68 22.69 15.34
N LEU A 66 -2.77 21.36 15.21
CA LEU A 66 -3.05 20.68 13.94
C LEU A 66 -4.38 21.14 13.33
N ASN A 67 -5.47 21.08 14.09
CA ASN A 67 -6.79 21.47 13.59
C ASN A 67 -6.83 22.95 13.21
N LYS A 68 -6.27 23.84 14.03
CA LYS A 68 -6.16 25.27 13.71
C LYS A 68 -5.33 25.53 12.45
N GLY A 69 -4.23 24.82 12.28
CA GLY A 69 -3.37 24.90 11.10
C GLY A 69 -4.10 24.48 9.83
N LEU A 70 -4.84 23.36 9.88
CA LEU A 70 -5.64 22.87 8.76
C LEU A 70 -6.79 23.81 8.41
N GLU A 71 -7.53 24.31 9.41
CA GLU A 71 -8.63 25.27 9.22
C GLU A 71 -8.14 26.55 8.54
N SER A 72 -6.95 27.05 8.88
CA SER A 72 -6.37 28.23 8.24
C SER A 72 -6.09 28.05 6.74
N LEU A 73 -5.97 26.80 6.30
CA LEU A 73 -5.83 26.41 4.90
C LEU A 73 -7.18 26.06 4.23
N GLY A 74 -8.27 25.96 4.99
CA GLY A 74 -9.54 25.41 4.51
C GLY A 74 -9.50 23.90 4.31
N LEU A 75 -8.62 23.20 5.03
CA LEU A 75 -8.53 21.75 5.08
C LEU A 75 -9.14 21.20 6.37
N SER A 76 -9.46 19.91 6.37
CA SER A 76 -9.92 19.19 7.55
C SER A 76 -9.36 17.77 7.59
N VAL A 77 -9.35 17.19 8.79
CA VAL A 77 -9.01 15.78 8.99
C VAL A 77 -10.09 14.86 8.41
N ASN A 78 -9.70 13.65 8.01
CA ASN A 78 -10.63 12.64 7.49
C ASN A 78 -11.09 11.66 8.58
N GLU A 79 -12.00 10.75 8.23
CA GLU A 79 -12.55 9.70 9.10
C GLU A 79 -11.54 8.70 9.67
N LYS A 80 -10.31 8.64 9.12
CA LYS A 80 -9.24 7.76 9.60
C LYS A 80 -8.30 8.48 10.56
N TYR A 81 -8.49 9.78 10.76
CA TYR A 81 -7.72 10.54 11.73
C TYR A 81 -7.89 9.95 13.12
N MET A 82 -6.79 9.81 13.83
CA MET A 82 -6.79 9.20 15.16
C MET A 82 -5.71 9.82 16.04
N VAL A 83 -6.05 10.00 17.31
CA VAL A 83 -5.15 10.48 18.35
C VAL A 83 -4.93 9.34 19.33
N ILE A 84 -3.67 8.96 19.53
CA ILE A 84 -3.27 7.89 20.44
C ILE A 84 -2.62 8.54 21.66
N ASN A 85 -3.34 8.59 22.79
CA ASN A 85 -2.88 9.24 24.02
C ASN A 85 -2.60 8.25 25.18
N ASP A 86 -2.71 6.95 24.95
CA ASP A 86 -2.54 5.94 26.00
C ASP A 86 -1.39 4.98 25.69
N ARG A 87 -0.35 5.02 26.54
CA ARG A 87 0.77 4.06 26.48
C ARG A 87 0.40 2.68 27.05
N GLY A 88 -0.67 2.57 27.84
CA GLY A 88 -1.13 1.37 28.54
C GLY A 88 -1.76 0.31 27.65
N LEU A 89 -2.45 0.71 26.59
CA LEU A 89 -3.26 -0.16 25.74
C LEU A 89 -2.51 -0.62 24.48
N GLU A 90 -2.93 -1.78 23.94
CA GLU A 90 -2.54 -2.18 22.59
C GLU A 90 -3.18 -1.22 21.59
N ASN A 91 -2.35 -0.40 20.93
CA ASN A 91 -2.81 0.54 19.92
C ASN A 91 -2.43 0.04 18.53
N GLU A 92 -3.30 0.27 17.55
CA GLU A 92 -2.99 -0.03 16.16
C GLU A 92 -3.38 1.08 15.19
N PHE A 93 -2.55 1.28 14.18
CA PHE A 93 -2.80 2.21 13.08
C PHE A 93 -2.11 1.75 11.80
N ASP A 94 -2.63 2.19 10.64
CA ASP A 94 -2.03 1.92 9.34
C ASP A 94 -1.31 3.19 8.83
N TYR A 95 -0.05 3.08 8.40
CA TYR A 95 0.71 4.17 7.77
C TYR A 95 1.55 3.64 6.61
N LEU A 96 1.43 4.26 5.44
CA LEU A 96 2.15 3.89 4.20
C LEU A 96 2.08 2.40 3.83
N GLY A 97 0.94 1.76 4.09
CA GLY A 97 0.71 0.36 3.75
C GLY A 97 1.16 -0.64 4.81
N VAL A 98 1.73 -0.19 5.92
CA VAL A 98 2.13 -1.00 7.09
C VAL A 98 1.16 -0.77 8.23
N LYS A 99 0.72 -1.84 8.89
CA LYS A 99 0.00 -1.81 10.16
C LYS A 99 1.00 -1.85 11.31
N PHE A 100 0.95 -0.83 12.15
CA PHE A 100 1.68 -0.72 13.41
C PHE A 100 0.78 -1.26 14.52
N ARG A 101 1.28 -2.20 15.31
CA ARG A 101 0.68 -2.60 16.58
C ARG A 101 1.68 -2.31 17.69
N LEU A 102 1.35 -1.32 18.51
CA LEU A 102 2.18 -0.84 19.60
C LEU A 102 1.67 -1.40 20.92
N SER A 103 2.56 -1.97 21.71
CA SER A 103 2.29 -2.41 23.09
C SER A 103 3.47 -2.03 23.99
N ASN A 104 3.23 -1.98 25.30
CA ASN A 104 4.27 -1.71 26.29
C ASN A 104 5.49 -2.64 26.22
N LYS A 105 5.32 -3.87 25.73
CA LYS A 105 6.36 -4.89 25.71
C LYS A 105 7.03 -5.06 24.35
N SER A 106 6.31 -4.80 23.26
CA SER A 106 6.80 -5.02 21.91
C SER A 106 6.02 -4.23 20.87
N SER A 107 6.69 -3.85 19.79
CA SER A 107 6.05 -3.30 18.60
C SER A 107 6.08 -4.33 17.48
N LYS A 108 4.93 -4.58 16.85
CA LYS A 108 4.81 -5.47 15.69
C LYS A 108 4.40 -4.68 14.47
N TYR A 109 5.03 -4.97 13.35
CA TYR A 109 4.75 -4.33 12.08
C TYR A 109 4.32 -5.38 11.08
N SER A 110 3.20 -5.15 10.42
CA SER A 110 2.57 -6.12 9.55
C SER A 110 2.03 -5.40 8.32
N LEU A 111 1.61 -6.09 7.27
CA LEU A 111 0.86 -5.49 6.16
C LEU A 111 -0.43 -4.85 6.68
N SER A 112 -0.75 -3.66 6.18
CA SER A 112 -2.05 -3.03 6.42
C SER A 112 -3.21 -3.89 5.92
N THR A 113 -4.37 -3.71 6.54
CA THR A 113 -5.60 -4.42 6.14
C THR A 113 -5.95 -4.18 4.68
N ASN A 114 -5.81 -2.93 4.23
CA ASN A 114 -6.01 -2.52 2.85
C ASN A 114 -5.02 -3.19 1.90
N LYS A 115 -3.75 -3.33 2.28
CA LYS A 115 -2.75 -4.02 1.44
C LYS A 115 -3.05 -5.50 1.29
N VAL A 116 -3.42 -6.18 2.38
CA VAL A 116 -3.84 -7.59 2.32
C VAL A 116 -5.06 -7.75 1.41
N LYS A 117 -6.07 -6.89 1.57
CA LYS A 117 -7.27 -6.87 0.71
C LYS A 117 -6.91 -6.64 -0.76
N GLU A 118 -6.03 -5.69 -1.05
CA GLU A 118 -5.54 -5.39 -2.40
C GLU A 118 -4.91 -6.63 -3.05
N ILE A 119 -4.01 -7.32 -2.34
CA ILE A 119 -3.35 -8.54 -2.84
C ILE A 119 -4.38 -9.66 -3.07
N LYS A 120 -5.29 -9.90 -2.12
CA LYS A 120 -6.35 -10.91 -2.27
C LYS A 120 -7.24 -10.62 -3.48
N THR A 121 -7.65 -9.37 -3.65
CA THR A 121 -8.42 -8.93 -4.83
C THR A 121 -7.65 -9.19 -6.13
N ARG A 122 -6.34 -8.92 -6.17
CA ARG A 122 -5.50 -9.21 -7.36
C ARG A 122 -5.41 -10.69 -7.68
N VAL A 123 -5.30 -11.55 -6.68
CA VAL A 123 -5.36 -13.02 -6.86
C VAL A 123 -6.69 -13.41 -7.51
N ILE A 124 -7.82 -12.96 -6.94
CA ILE A 124 -9.15 -13.29 -7.48
C ILE A 124 -9.34 -12.72 -8.88
N LYS A 125 -8.97 -11.46 -9.15
CA LYS A 125 -9.05 -10.85 -10.48
C LYS A 125 -8.21 -11.61 -11.51
N SER A 126 -7.05 -12.15 -11.11
CA SER A 126 -6.22 -12.98 -11.99
C SER A 126 -6.91 -14.30 -12.37
N ILE A 127 -7.55 -14.96 -11.40
CA ILE A 127 -8.33 -16.19 -11.64
C ILE A 127 -9.58 -15.90 -12.49
N VAL A 128 -10.28 -14.80 -12.24
CA VAL A 128 -11.47 -14.40 -13.00
C VAL A 128 -11.11 -14.05 -14.44
N ASP A 129 -10.00 -13.34 -14.66
CA ASP A 129 -9.54 -12.97 -16.01
C ASP A 129 -9.17 -14.21 -16.85
N TYR A 130 -8.65 -15.26 -16.21
CA TYR A 130 -8.34 -16.53 -16.89
C TYR A 130 -9.55 -17.11 -17.63
N ARG A 131 -10.78 -16.97 -17.11
CA ARG A 131 -11.99 -17.44 -17.81
C ARG A 131 -12.15 -16.80 -19.19
N LYS A 132 -11.68 -15.58 -19.38
CA LYS A 132 -11.86 -14.80 -20.62
C LYS A 132 -10.81 -15.16 -21.67
N ASN A 133 -9.56 -15.34 -21.26
CA ASN A 133 -8.44 -15.55 -22.19
C ASN A 133 -7.90 -16.99 -22.24
N LYS A 134 -8.13 -17.79 -21.20
CA LYS A 134 -7.55 -19.13 -21.00
C LYS A 134 -6.02 -19.15 -21.17
N ASP A 135 -5.37 -18.07 -20.75
CA ASP A 135 -3.95 -17.86 -20.91
C ASP A 135 -3.20 -18.37 -19.66
N ASP A 136 -2.65 -19.57 -19.80
CA ASP A 136 -1.93 -20.30 -18.75
C ASP A 136 -0.71 -19.52 -18.25
N GLU A 137 0.11 -19.03 -19.19
CA GLU A 137 1.35 -18.31 -18.91
C GLU A 137 1.04 -17.00 -18.19
N LEU A 138 0.02 -16.26 -18.63
CA LEU A 138 -0.37 -15.00 -18.01
C LEU A 138 -0.88 -15.18 -16.58
N LEU A 139 -1.64 -16.25 -16.29
CA LEU A 139 -2.05 -16.56 -14.92
C LEU A 139 -0.83 -16.87 -14.04
N ILE A 140 0.08 -17.73 -14.51
CA ILE A 140 1.32 -18.07 -13.81
C ILE A 140 2.14 -16.81 -13.54
N ASN A 141 2.34 -15.97 -14.55
CA ASN A 141 3.10 -14.73 -14.44
C ASN A 141 2.46 -13.74 -13.46
N ARG A 142 1.13 -13.65 -13.39
CA ARG A 142 0.43 -12.82 -12.40
C ARG A 142 0.63 -13.32 -10.98
N ILE A 143 0.50 -14.62 -10.73
CA ILE A 143 0.75 -15.18 -9.39
C ILE A 143 2.23 -15.03 -9.02
N MET A 144 3.14 -15.24 -9.97
CA MET A 144 4.59 -15.05 -9.78
C MET A 144 4.92 -13.59 -9.43
N PHE A 145 4.32 -12.64 -10.16
CA PHE A 145 4.47 -11.21 -9.90
C PHE A 145 3.98 -10.80 -8.51
N LEU A 146 2.84 -11.34 -8.06
CA LEU A 146 2.29 -11.05 -6.73
C LEU A 146 3.14 -11.63 -5.59
N THR A 147 3.73 -12.81 -5.82
CA THR A 147 4.46 -13.57 -4.80
C THR A 147 5.96 -13.27 -4.77
N SER A 148 6.50 -12.50 -5.72
CA SER A 148 7.94 -12.29 -5.89
C SER A 148 8.32 -10.81 -5.88
N ASN A 149 9.61 -10.54 -6.11
CA ASN A 149 10.18 -9.21 -6.28
C ASN A 149 10.70 -9.04 -7.70
N TYR A 150 10.71 -7.83 -8.22
CA TYR A 150 11.14 -7.53 -9.58
C TYR A 150 11.82 -6.17 -9.66
N LYS A 151 12.60 -5.96 -10.73
CA LYS A 151 13.20 -4.66 -11.04
C LYS A 151 12.20 -3.81 -11.82
N ILE A 152 12.14 -2.52 -11.51
CA ILE A 152 11.37 -1.56 -12.30
C ILE A 152 12.29 -1.01 -13.39
N HIS A 153 11.91 -1.22 -14.64
CA HIS A 153 12.59 -0.63 -15.79
C HIS A 153 12.18 0.84 -15.91
N THR A 154 13.12 1.77 -15.73
CA THR A 154 12.92 3.20 -15.97
C THR A 154 13.68 3.63 -17.22
N LYS A 155 13.25 4.73 -17.86
CA LYS A 155 13.88 5.26 -19.08
C LYS A 155 15.27 5.86 -18.84
N THR A 156 15.63 6.11 -17.59
CA THR A 156 16.91 6.64 -17.16
C THR A 156 17.73 5.51 -16.54
N GLU A 157 18.97 5.29 -17.01
CA GLU A 157 19.86 4.21 -16.52
C GLU A 157 20.16 4.28 -15.01
N SER A 158 19.87 5.41 -14.37
CA SER A 158 19.97 5.60 -12.93
C SER A 158 18.73 5.11 -12.18
N ASN A 159 18.64 3.79 -11.93
CA ASN A 159 18.45 3.23 -10.60
C ASN A 159 17.96 1.78 -10.65
N ASN A 160 18.61 0.93 -9.84
CA ASN A 160 18.17 -0.42 -9.47
C ASN A 160 16.91 -0.37 -8.59
N LEU A 161 15.83 0.29 -9.05
CA LEU A 161 14.56 0.31 -8.34
C LEU A 161 13.98 -1.10 -8.33
N LYS A 162 13.63 -1.56 -7.13
CA LYS A 162 13.03 -2.87 -6.91
C LYS A 162 11.67 -2.69 -6.28
N ALA A 163 10.75 -3.56 -6.66
CA ALA A 163 9.41 -3.63 -6.12
C ALA A 163 8.99 -5.08 -5.93
N GLY A 164 7.83 -5.27 -5.32
CA GLY A 164 7.23 -6.58 -5.08
C GLY A 164 7.05 -6.86 -3.59
N ILE A 165 6.83 -8.14 -3.26
CA ILE A 165 6.32 -8.52 -1.93
C ILE A 165 7.22 -8.05 -0.79
N TYR A 166 8.55 -8.12 -0.94
CA TYR A 166 9.51 -7.64 0.05
C TYR A 166 9.77 -6.15 -0.08
N TYR A 167 10.18 -5.67 -1.25
CA TYR A 167 10.66 -4.29 -1.39
C TYR A 167 9.56 -3.24 -1.15
N ASN A 168 8.29 -3.59 -1.37
CA ASN A 168 7.18 -2.69 -1.06
C ASN A 168 6.80 -2.72 0.44
N ASN A 169 7.26 -3.71 1.20
CA ASN A 169 6.82 -3.97 2.58
C ASN A 169 8.01 -4.30 3.50
N GLN A 170 9.18 -3.70 3.24
CA GLN A 170 10.47 -4.09 3.84
C GLN A 170 10.54 -4.00 5.38
N TYR A 171 9.58 -3.32 6.00
CA TYR A 171 9.58 -3.01 7.43
C TYR A 171 8.67 -3.92 8.27
N ILE A 172 8.04 -4.94 7.68
CA ILE A 172 7.21 -5.87 8.48
C ILE A 172 8.10 -6.80 9.34
N THR A 173 7.67 -7.05 10.57
CA THR A 173 8.29 -7.95 11.55
C THR A 173 7.38 -9.11 11.94
N ASP A 174 6.07 -8.98 11.70
CA ASP A 174 5.07 -10.03 11.85
C ASP A 174 4.69 -10.57 10.47
N TYR A 175 5.01 -11.85 10.24
CA TYR A 175 4.82 -12.54 8.96
C TYR A 175 3.50 -13.32 8.87
N SER A 176 2.64 -13.26 9.90
CA SER A 176 1.37 -14.01 9.94
C SER A 176 0.50 -13.77 8.71
N GLN A 177 0.44 -12.54 8.21
CA GLN A 177 -0.35 -12.19 7.01
C GLN A 177 0.25 -12.72 5.72
N LEU A 178 1.57 -12.95 5.64
CA LEU A 178 2.17 -13.63 4.49
C LEU A 178 1.72 -15.10 4.44
N ALA A 179 1.64 -15.74 5.60
CA ALA A 179 1.09 -17.10 5.73
C ALA A 179 -0.41 -17.12 5.38
N GLU A 180 -1.18 -16.12 5.84
CA GLU A 180 -2.58 -15.93 5.47
C GLU A 180 -2.77 -15.79 3.95
N LEU A 181 -1.93 -14.97 3.30
CA LEU A 181 -1.97 -14.78 1.84
C LEU A 181 -1.63 -16.07 1.07
N ASN A 182 -0.67 -16.86 1.58
CA ASN A 182 -0.36 -18.18 1.03
C ASN A 182 -1.54 -19.13 1.12
N GLU A 183 -2.17 -19.22 2.28
CA GLU A 183 -3.34 -20.05 2.49
C GLU A 183 -4.51 -19.59 1.60
N PHE A 184 -4.73 -18.27 1.51
CA PHE A 184 -5.74 -17.69 0.65
C PHE A 184 -5.51 -18.04 -0.82
N LEU A 185 -4.27 -17.93 -1.33
CA LEU A 185 -3.91 -18.30 -2.70
C LEU A 185 -4.24 -19.77 -2.98
N ARG A 186 -3.80 -20.67 -2.09
CA ARG A 186 -4.07 -22.11 -2.22
C ARG A 186 -5.56 -22.41 -2.19
N LYS A 187 -6.31 -21.86 -1.23
CA LYS A 187 -7.76 -22.03 -1.14
C LYS A 187 -8.49 -21.47 -2.36
N SER A 188 -8.01 -20.34 -2.90
CA SER A 188 -8.61 -19.71 -4.08
C SER A 188 -8.43 -20.56 -5.34
N LEU A 189 -7.23 -21.15 -5.54
CA LEU A 189 -6.91 -22.01 -6.68
C LEU A 189 -7.37 -23.46 -6.53
N THR A 190 -7.88 -23.86 -5.36
CA THR A 190 -8.38 -25.22 -5.10
C THR A 190 -9.83 -25.22 -4.60
N ALA A 191 -10.55 -24.11 -4.81
CA ALA A 191 -11.92 -23.94 -4.36
C ALA A 191 -12.83 -25.05 -4.90
N LYS A 192 -13.53 -25.75 -4.00
CA LYS A 192 -14.43 -26.87 -4.34
C LYS A 192 -15.92 -26.47 -4.41
N ARG A 193 -16.29 -25.31 -3.88
CA ARG A 193 -17.67 -24.81 -3.80
C ARG A 193 -17.78 -23.35 -4.24
N GLY A 194 -18.99 -22.92 -4.58
CA GLY A 194 -19.29 -21.53 -4.94
C GLY A 194 -18.92 -21.15 -6.39
N SER A 195 -19.01 -19.85 -6.70
CA SER A 195 -18.73 -19.30 -8.03
C SER A 195 -17.27 -19.50 -8.45
N LEU A 196 -16.33 -19.37 -7.50
CA LEU A 196 -14.90 -19.54 -7.77
C LEU A 196 -14.55 -20.97 -8.19
N ALA A 197 -15.17 -21.99 -7.59
CA ALA A 197 -14.95 -23.38 -7.98
C ALA A 197 -15.30 -23.67 -9.44
N LYS A 198 -16.35 -23.01 -9.97
CA LYS A 198 -16.72 -23.12 -11.39
C LYS A 198 -15.62 -22.56 -12.30
N LEU A 199 -14.92 -21.51 -11.87
CA LEU A 199 -13.82 -20.88 -12.61
C LEU A 199 -12.56 -21.75 -12.56
N VAL A 200 -12.18 -22.19 -11.38
CA VAL A 200 -10.95 -22.95 -11.14
C VAL A 200 -10.95 -24.28 -11.89
N ARG A 201 -12.11 -24.93 -12.06
CA ARG A 201 -12.24 -26.15 -12.87
C ARG A 201 -11.86 -25.97 -14.34
N LEU A 202 -11.83 -24.74 -14.85
CA LEU A 202 -11.39 -24.43 -16.21
C LEU A 202 -9.86 -24.35 -16.32
N ILE A 203 -9.15 -24.24 -15.20
CA ILE A 203 -7.70 -24.09 -15.16
C ILE A 203 -7.07 -25.50 -15.15
N PRO A 204 -6.12 -25.79 -16.06
CA PRO A 204 -5.40 -27.06 -16.06
C PRO A 204 -4.74 -27.35 -14.71
N SER A 205 -4.77 -28.61 -14.27
CA SER A 205 -4.19 -29.04 -13.00
C SER A 205 -2.67 -28.77 -12.93
N SER A 206 -1.97 -28.82 -14.06
CA SER A 206 -0.56 -28.45 -14.18
C SER A 206 -0.32 -26.97 -13.85
N VAL A 207 -1.18 -26.07 -14.34
CA VAL A 207 -1.11 -24.62 -14.09
C VAL A 207 -1.45 -24.31 -12.63
N VAL A 208 -2.49 -24.93 -12.09
CA VAL A 208 -2.83 -24.84 -10.66
C VAL A 208 -1.63 -25.29 -9.81
N SER A 209 -1.03 -26.44 -10.14
CA SER A 209 0.14 -26.97 -9.43
C SER A 209 1.34 -26.02 -9.47
N GLN A 210 1.56 -25.32 -10.57
CA GLN A 210 2.61 -24.30 -10.67
C GLN A 210 2.31 -23.10 -9.76
N CYS A 211 1.09 -22.59 -9.79
CA CYS A 211 0.69 -21.42 -9.01
C CYS A 211 0.71 -21.67 -7.49
N ILE A 212 0.24 -22.83 -7.02
CA ILE A 212 0.19 -23.15 -5.57
C ILE A 212 1.58 -23.41 -4.95
N ARG A 213 2.60 -23.70 -5.78
CA ARG A 213 3.99 -23.82 -5.33
C ARG A 213 4.62 -22.45 -5.05
N MET A 214 4.05 -21.37 -5.59
CA MET A 214 4.49 -20.02 -5.29
C MET A 214 4.03 -19.63 -3.87
N SER A 215 4.82 -18.79 -3.22
CA SER A 215 4.63 -18.46 -1.80
C SER A 215 5.02 -17.01 -1.56
N PHE A 216 4.07 -16.20 -1.07
CA PHE A 216 4.28 -14.86 -0.56
C PHE A 216 5.32 -14.85 0.57
N PHE A 217 5.23 -15.83 1.49
CA PHE A 217 6.19 -15.96 2.58
C PHE A 217 7.61 -16.20 2.07
N GLU A 218 7.81 -17.23 1.23
CA GLU A 218 9.14 -17.54 0.69
C GLU A 218 9.67 -16.43 -0.22
N GLY A 219 8.79 -15.81 -1.01
CA GLY A 219 9.16 -14.69 -1.87
C GLY A 219 9.58 -13.45 -1.08
N TYR A 220 8.97 -13.23 0.08
CA TYR A 220 9.36 -12.18 1.02
C TYR A 220 10.69 -12.50 1.69
N ILE A 221 10.78 -13.65 2.38
CA ILE A 221 11.95 -14.02 3.20
C ILE A 221 13.21 -14.18 2.34
N ASN A 222 13.11 -14.92 1.23
CA ASN A 222 14.26 -15.16 0.36
C ASN A 222 14.49 -14.01 -0.64
N LYS A 223 13.68 -12.94 -0.57
CA LYS A 223 13.71 -11.80 -1.49
C LYS A 223 13.76 -12.24 -2.96
N ARG A 224 13.01 -13.29 -3.30
CA ARG A 224 13.06 -13.95 -4.61
C ARG A 224 12.83 -12.95 -5.72
N MET A 225 13.82 -12.79 -6.59
CA MET A 225 13.75 -11.88 -7.74
C MET A 225 13.28 -12.62 -8.99
N VAL A 226 12.44 -11.96 -9.76
CA VAL A 226 11.98 -12.38 -11.09
C VAL A 226 12.10 -11.21 -12.05
N SER A 227 12.27 -11.51 -13.34
CA SER A 227 12.37 -10.50 -14.40
C SER A 227 11.12 -10.54 -15.27
N PHE A 228 10.59 -9.37 -15.58
CA PHE A 228 9.52 -9.19 -16.54
C PHE A 228 9.88 -8.01 -17.44
N SER A 229 9.70 -8.17 -18.74
CA SER A 229 9.75 -7.07 -19.70
C SER A 229 8.64 -6.06 -19.43
N SER A 230 8.80 -4.83 -19.92
CA SER A 230 7.77 -3.78 -19.79
C SER A 230 6.42 -4.20 -20.41
N LYS A 231 6.45 -5.01 -21.47
CA LYS A 231 5.24 -5.55 -22.12
C LYS A 231 4.55 -6.58 -21.22
N GLU A 232 5.31 -7.49 -20.60
CA GLU A 232 4.77 -8.48 -19.66
C GLU A 232 4.16 -7.81 -18.43
N ILE A 233 4.87 -6.85 -17.81
CA ILE A 233 4.33 -6.08 -16.68
C ILE A 233 3.01 -5.42 -17.07
N SER A 234 2.96 -4.78 -18.24
CA SER A 234 1.74 -4.12 -18.74
C SER A 234 0.56 -5.10 -18.88
N ASN A 235 0.81 -6.32 -19.36
CA ASN A 235 -0.20 -7.37 -19.48
C ASN A 235 -0.63 -7.94 -18.13
N ILE A 236 0.33 -8.18 -17.23
CA ILE A 236 0.12 -8.68 -15.87
C ILE A 236 -0.84 -7.76 -15.12
N VAL A 237 -0.53 -6.46 -15.06
CA VAL A 237 -1.30 -5.50 -14.25
C VAL A 237 -2.63 -5.09 -14.87
N ARG A 238 -2.86 -5.41 -16.15
CA ARG A 238 -4.03 -4.93 -16.92
C ARG A 238 -5.36 -5.24 -16.25
N CYS A 239 -5.53 -6.44 -15.69
CA CYS A 239 -6.77 -6.84 -15.04
C CYS A 239 -6.98 -6.18 -13.66
N TRP A 240 -6.01 -5.41 -13.16
CA TRP A 240 -6.07 -4.71 -11.88
C TRP A 240 -6.26 -3.20 -12.00
N LYS A 241 -6.21 -2.63 -13.21
CA LYS A 241 -6.26 -1.16 -13.44
C LYS A 241 -7.64 -0.52 -13.22
N HIS A 242 -8.72 -1.30 -13.24
CA HIS A 242 -10.10 -0.78 -13.17
C HIS A 242 -10.89 -1.39 -12.00
N GLY A 243 -10.60 -0.89 -10.80
CA GLY A 243 -11.44 -1.03 -9.60
C GLY A 243 -10.76 -1.78 -8.48
#